data_AF-A0A1V6YPM3-F1
#
_entry.id   AF-A0A1V6YPM3-F1
#
_cell.length_a   1.000
_cell.length_b   1.000
_cell.length_c   1.000
_cell.angle_alpha   90.00
_cell.angle_beta   90.00
_cell.angle_gamma   90.00
#
_symmetry.space_group_name_H-M   'P 1'
#
loop_
_entity.id
_entity.type
_entity.pdbx_description
1 polymer ?
#
loop_
_entity_poly.entity_id
_entity_poly.type
_entity_poly.pdbx_seq_one_letter_code
_entity_poly.pdbx_strand_id
1 'polypeptide(L)'
;MMSVKRVLVIAGSDSSGGAGLEADQRVLAAHGCYALTATTGLTAQNTLGVQDIFVVPSEFVRKQINAGLEDIGADVVKLGMLSSAETIDVIAEILQAHKVPMVVLDPVMVSTSGSQLLPEKAVKELRTKLLPLTTILTPNIPEALLLLKDAGAETSEPNDLKGMVELAEKICLLGPKAVLLKGGHLPLTKDHKISQDPKRGTLVVDILFDGTTATLFETEFLVSKNTHGTGCSLASAIAANLASGKDMIRAVRSAVRFVEVGIKTSIDLGKGSGPINHFHSTYTMPFAPGRFFEYVLDRQDVQQVWHQFTHHEFVEGMGQGTLPIERFKAYLVQDYLYLVQFARSNALASYKAKSMSSIAASAQIVLHIKREMALHIDYCASFGLSKQEMEETPETIACTAYSRYILDVGQSEDWLALQMALAPCLIGYGAIAKRLYTGEDTLRQGNTYWKWIENYVADDYTEAVRIGSALLEDHMQHVSPSRMEELIKIFVRATELEIRFWDMGLRGRAQ
;
A
#
# COMPACT_ATOMS: atom_id res chain seq x y z
N MET A 1 2.80 -9.94 15.81
CA MET A 1 3.37 -9.24 14.64
C MET A 1 3.81 -10.28 13.63
N MET A 2 3.44 -10.14 12.36
CA MET A 2 4.03 -11.00 11.32
C MET A 2 5.53 -10.70 11.26
N SER A 3 6.37 -11.73 11.32
CA SER A 3 7.82 -11.55 11.15
C SER A 3 8.09 -10.99 9.76
N VAL A 4 8.74 -9.82 9.70
CA VAL A 4 9.16 -9.19 8.44
C VAL A 4 10.11 -10.15 7.71
N LYS A 5 9.90 -10.33 6.41
CA LYS A 5 10.74 -11.20 5.57
C LYS A 5 12.02 -10.47 5.19
N ARG A 6 13.17 -11.10 5.36
CA ARG A 6 14.49 -10.48 5.21
C ARG A 6 15.21 -11.05 4.01
N VAL A 7 15.63 -10.19 3.09
CA VAL A 7 16.41 -10.59 1.91
C VAL A 7 17.71 -9.81 1.89
N LEU A 8 18.84 -10.51 1.89
CA LEU A 8 20.15 -9.89 1.68
C LEU A 8 20.48 -9.89 0.19
N VAL A 9 20.71 -8.70 -0.37
CA VAL A 9 21.09 -8.50 -1.76
C VAL A 9 22.58 -8.23 -1.84
N ILE A 10 23.30 -9.04 -2.61
CA ILE A 10 24.73 -8.87 -2.86
C ILE A 10 24.91 -8.58 -4.36
N ALA A 11 25.09 -7.32 -4.71
CA ALA A 11 25.09 -6.87 -6.10
C ALA A 11 25.83 -5.52 -6.27
N GLY A 12 25.98 -5.10 -7.53
CA GLY A 12 26.45 -3.76 -7.87
C GLY A 12 25.35 -2.70 -7.80
N SER A 13 25.73 -1.45 -7.55
CA SER A 13 24.86 -0.27 -7.62
C SER A 13 24.79 0.26 -9.04
N ASP A 14 23.57 0.56 -9.50
CA ASP A 14 23.28 1.31 -10.72
C ASP A 14 22.82 2.73 -10.34
N SER A 15 23.68 3.71 -10.60
CA SER A 15 23.43 5.13 -10.28
C SER A 15 22.14 5.70 -10.89
N SER A 16 21.57 5.07 -11.92
CA SER A 16 20.31 5.48 -12.55
C SER A 16 19.06 5.02 -11.81
N GLY A 17 19.22 4.04 -10.92
CA GLY A 17 18.14 3.39 -10.19
C GLY A 17 17.32 2.39 -11.01
N GLY A 18 17.74 2.04 -12.22
CA GLY A 18 16.97 1.15 -13.10
C GLY A 18 17.25 -0.33 -12.91
N ALA A 19 18.45 -0.70 -12.51
CA ALA A 19 18.90 -2.06 -12.23
C ALA A 19 19.65 -2.13 -10.87
N GLY A 20 20.45 -3.17 -10.67
CA GLY A 20 21.35 -3.29 -9.52
C GLY A 20 20.64 -3.30 -8.17
N LEU A 21 21.38 -2.90 -7.13
CA LEU A 21 20.88 -2.80 -5.76
C LEU A 21 19.64 -1.91 -5.63
N GLU A 22 19.52 -0.88 -6.46
CA GLU A 22 18.41 0.07 -6.44
C GLU A 22 17.12 -0.59 -6.93
N ALA A 23 17.18 -1.32 -8.06
CA ALA A 23 16.02 -2.10 -8.53
C ALA A 23 15.68 -3.21 -7.54
N ASP A 24 16.68 -3.92 -7.01
CA ASP A 24 16.49 -4.98 -6.04
C ASP A 24 15.74 -4.49 -4.80
N GLN A 25 16.17 -3.38 -4.19
CA GLN A 25 15.51 -2.77 -3.04
C GLN A 25 14.08 -2.32 -3.34
N ARG A 26 13.82 -1.73 -4.53
CA ARG A 26 12.46 -1.31 -4.92
C ARG A 26 11.53 -2.50 -5.06
N VAL A 27 11.99 -3.59 -5.67
CA VAL A 27 11.21 -4.82 -5.78
C VAL A 27 10.93 -5.41 -4.40
N LEU A 28 11.95 -5.51 -3.53
CA LEU A 28 11.78 -6.04 -2.18
C LEU A 28 10.81 -5.18 -1.36
N ALA A 29 10.90 -3.86 -1.43
CA ALA A 29 9.97 -2.93 -0.79
C ALA A 29 8.54 -3.11 -1.34
N ALA A 30 8.38 -3.26 -2.66
CA ALA A 30 7.09 -3.51 -3.29
C ALA A 30 6.46 -4.86 -2.88
N HIS A 31 7.27 -5.80 -2.38
CA HIS A 31 6.83 -7.08 -1.84
C HIS A 31 6.76 -7.09 -0.29
N GLY A 32 6.94 -5.95 0.37
CA GLY A 32 6.88 -5.85 1.84
C GLY A 32 8.03 -6.58 2.56
N CYS A 33 9.16 -6.79 1.88
CA CYS A 33 10.35 -7.39 2.46
C CYS A 33 11.32 -6.32 2.98
N TYR A 34 12.06 -6.66 4.04
CA TYR A 34 13.20 -5.88 4.50
C TYR A 34 14.45 -6.26 3.69
N ALA A 35 15.05 -5.26 3.05
CA ALA A 35 16.24 -5.45 2.22
C ALA A 35 17.51 -5.12 3.03
N LEU A 36 18.44 -6.06 3.09
CA LEU A 36 19.84 -5.83 3.46
C LEU A 36 20.66 -5.74 2.18
N THR A 37 21.76 -5.00 2.18
CA THR A 37 22.61 -4.86 0.99
C THR A 37 24.08 -5.06 1.29
N ALA A 38 24.80 -5.67 0.36
CA ALA A 38 26.25 -5.68 0.31
C ALA A 38 26.70 -5.32 -1.11
N THR A 39 27.40 -4.20 -1.24
CA THR A 39 27.77 -3.62 -2.53
C THR A 39 29.07 -4.23 -3.04
N THR A 40 29.03 -4.81 -4.23
CA THR A 40 30.19 -5.45 -4.90
C THR A 40 30.91 -4.51 -5.87
N GLY A 41 30.19 -3.52 -6.40
CA GLY A 41 30.72 -2.52 -7.32
C GLY A 41 29.78 -1.32 -7.44
N LEU A 42 30.34 -0.16 -7.75
CA LEU A 42 29.60 1.06 -8.07
C LEU A 42 29.74 1.32 -9.55
N THR A 43 28.63 1.51 -10.27
CA THR A 43 28.67 1.92 -11.67
C THR A 43 28.29 3.38 -11.83
N ALA A 44 29.11 4.14 -12.58
CA ALA A 44 28.67 5.39 -13.16
C ALA A 44 27.81 5.07 -14.38
N GLN A 45 26.52 4.82 -14.16
CA GLN A 45 25.60 4.28 -15.16
C GLN A 45 24.34 5.15 -15.28
N ASN A 46 23.82 5.25 -16.50
CA ASN A 46 22.52 5.85 -16.80
C ASN A 46 21.83 5.09 -17.94
N THR A 47 20.68 5.58 -18.40
CA THR A 47 19.89 4.95 -19.47
C THR A 47 20.63 4.84 -20.81
N LEU A 48 21.77 5.54 -20.99
CA LEU A 48 22.59 5.49 -22.20
C LEU A 48 23.72 4.45 -22.11
N GLY A 49 23.97 3.87 -20.93
CA GLY A 49 24.99 2.85 -20.72
C GLY A 49 25.86 3.08 -19.49
N VAL A 50 26.86 2.21 -19.33
CA VAL A 50 27.87 2.26 -18.27
C VAL A 50 29.06 3.11 -18.72
N GLN A 51 29.46 4.07 -17.91
CA GLN A 51 30.60 4.96 -18.17
C GLN A 51 31.85 4.55 -17.40
N ASP A 52 31.68 4.05 -16.17
CA ASP A 52 32.77 3.60 -15.32
C ASP A 52 32.29 2.57 -14.28
N ILE A 53 33.22 1.76 -13.79
CA ILE A 53 32.97 0.71 -12.78
C ILE A 53 34.06 0.78 -11.71
N PHE A 54 33.65 1.10 -10.49
CA PHE A 54 34.51 0.98 -9.31
C PHE A 54 34.22 -0.34 -8.59
N VAL A 55 35.18 -1.26 -8.58
CA VAL A 55 35.07 -2.55 -7.89
C VAL A 55 35.35 -2.38 -6.40
N VAL A 56 34.40 -2.80 -5.55
CA VAL A 56 34.58 -2.76 -4.10
C VAL A 56 35.54 -3.87 -3.68
N PRO A 57 36.55 -3.60 -2.83
CA PRO A 57 37.45 -4.63 -2.33
C PRO A 57 36.70 -5.78 -1.66
N SER A 58 37.01 -7.04 -2.03
CA SER A 58 36.27 -8.24 -1.59
C SER A 58 36.20 -8.40 -0.07
N GLU A 59 37.27 -8.04 0.65
CA GLU A 59 37.28 -8.04 2.12
C GLU A 59 36.35 -6.99 2.74
N PHE A 60 36.06 -5.90 2.03
CA PHE A 60 35.02 -4.96 2.47
C PHE A 60 33.62 -5.50 2.17
N VAL A 61 33.43 -6.24 1.06
CA VAL A 61 32.19 -6.99 0.79
C VAL A 61 31.92 -8.01 1.91
N ARG A 62 32.95 -8.74 2.36
CA ARG A 62 32.87 -9.66 3.52
C ARG A 62 32.31 -8.96 4.75
N LYS A 63 32.86 -7.79 5.09
CA LYS A 63 32.43 -6.99 6.25
C LYS A 63 30.97 -6.55 6.13
N GLN A 64 30.53 -6.11 4.95
CA GLN A 64 29.13 -5.73 4.71
C GLN A 64 28.18 -6.92 4.92
N ILE A 65 28.51 -8.08 4.35
CA ILE A 65 27.67 -9.28 4.46
C ILE A 65 27.59 -9.74 5.92
N ASN A 66 28.72 -9.85 6.61
CA ASN A 66 28.75 -10.26 8.01
C ASN A 66 27.97 -9.29 8.91
N ALA A 67 28.12 -7.97 8.72
CA ALA A 67 27.37 -6.98 9.49
C ALA A 67 25.85 -7.19 9.38
N GLY A 68 25.34 -7.54 8.19
CA GLY A 68 23.91 -7.83 8.02
C GLY A 68 23.49 -9.20 8.56
N LEU A 69 24.26 -10.25 8.26
CA LEU A 69 23.89 -11.63 8.64
C LEU A 69 24.03 -11.91 10.14
N GLU A 70 25.03 -11.33 10.80
CA GLU A 70 25.32 -11.58 12.22
C GLU A 70 24.33 -10.87 13.17
N ASP A 71 23.78 -9.71 12.76
CA ASP A 71 22.81 -8.95 13.56
C ASP A 71 21.36 -9.26 13.15
N ILE A 72 21.03 -9.07 11.87
CA ILE A 72 19.65 -9.13 11.38
C ILE A 72 19.31 -10.52 10.82
N GLY A 73 20.26 -11.19 10.18
CA GLY A 73 20.05 -12.44 9.45
C GLY A 73 19.25 -12.27 8.15
N ALA A 74 19.15 -13.35 7.36
CA ALA A 74 18.42 -13.35 6.09
C ALA A 74 17.65 -14.65 5.88
N ASP A 75 16.44 -14.55 5.32
CA ASP A 75 15.64 -15.70 4.89
C ASP A 75 16.06 -16.17 3.48
N VAL A 76 16.49 -15.23 2.63
CA VAL A 76 17.00 -15.47 1.28
C VAL A 76 18.20 -14.54 1.03
N VAL A 77 19.23 -15.06 0.35
CA VAL A 77 20.27 -14.21 -0.29
C VAL A 77 20.02 -14.14 -1.79
N LYS A 78 19.97 -12.94 -2.34
CA LYS A 78 19.95 -12.70 -3.79
C LYS A 78 21.32 -12.19 -4.25
N LEU A 79 21.89 -12.84 -5.24
CA LEU A 79 23.16 -12.47 -5.86
C LEU A 79 22.89 -11.84 -7.23
N GLY A 80 23.54 -10.70 -7.51
CA GLY A 80 23.51 -10.01 -8.81
C GLY A 80 24.90 -9.89 -9.40
N MET A 81 25.26 -8.69 -9.89
CA MET A 81 26.63 -8.41 -10.38
C MET A 81 27.67 -8.61 -9.26
N LEU A 82 28.66 -9.49 -9.45
CA LEU A 82 29.66 -9.83 -8.41
C LEU A 82 31.06 -9.19 -8.62
N SER A 83 31.30 -8.60 -9.80
CA SER A 83 32.46 -7.78 -10.17
C SER A 83 33.85 -8.45 -10.19
N SER A 84 34.13 -9.48 -9.39
CA SER A 84 35.44 -10.15 -9.36
C SER A 84 35.39 -11.61 -8.89
N ALA A 85 36.44 -12.39 -9.19
CA ALA A 85 36.58 -13.77 -8.72
C ALA A 85 36.82 -13.81 -7.20
N GLU A 86 37.57 -12.85 -6.67
CA GLU A 86 37.86 -12.70 -5.25
C GLU A 86 36.58 -12.44 -4.45
N THR A 87 35.65 -11.66 -4.99
CA THR A 87 34.33 -11.44 -4.38
C THR A 87 33.49 -12.72 -4.39
N ILE A 88 33.54 -13.52 -5.46
CA ILE A 88 32.85 -14.81 -5.54
C ILE A 88 33.34 -15.76 -4.46
N ASP A 89 34.66 -15.83 -4.25
CA ASP A 89 35.28 -16.68 -3.25
C ASP A 89 34.81 -16.34 -1.84
N VAL A 90 34.86 -15.04 -1.50
CA VAL A 90 34.35 -14.52 -0.22
C VAL A 90 32.87 -14.89 -0.02
N ILE A 91 32.02 -14.70 -1.04
CA ILE A 91 30.59 -14.99 -0.94
C ILE A 91 30.35 -16.49 -0.71
N ALA A 92 31.05 -17.36 -1.46
CA ALA A 92 30.89 -18.80 -1.35
C ALA A 92 31.23 -19.30 0.07
N GLU A 93 32.34 -18.82 0.64
CA GLU A 93 32.75 -19.15 2.01
C GLU A 93 31.70 -18.71 3.05
N ILE A 94 31.20 -17.48 2.93
CA ILE A 94 30.22 -16.90 3.87
C ILE A 94 28.89 -17.64 3.79
N LEU A 95 28.39 -17.93 2.59
CA LEU A 95 27.12 -18.64 2.41
C LEU A 95 27.16 -20.03 3.06
N GLN A 96 28.30 -20.72 2.97
CA GLN A 96 28.52 -22.00 3.64
C GLN A 96 28.60 -21.85 5.17
N ALA A 97 29.35 -20.84 5.65
CA ALA A 97 29.55 -20.60 7.08
C ALA A 97 28.24 -20.23 7.80
N HIS A 98 27.45 -19.33 7.21
CA HIS A 98 26.18 -18.85 7.78
C HIS A 98 24.98 -19.76 7.50
N LYS A 99 25.13 -20.78 6.63
CA LYS A 99 24.08 -21.73 6.25
C LYS A 99 22.77 -21.04 5.85
N VAL A 100 22.87 -20.05 4.98
CA VAL A 100 21.71 -19.28 4.51
C VAL A 100 20.67 -20.23 3.91
N PRO A 101 19.36 -20.10 4.24
CA PRO A 101 18.35 -21.08 3.85
C PRO A 101 18.19 -21.24 2.33
N MET A 102 18.23 -20.12 1.60
CA MET A 102 17.98 -20.09 0.16
C MET A 102 18.86 -19.03 -0.52
N VAL A 103 19.29 -19.36 -1.74
CA VAL A 103 20.13 -18.49 -2.59
C VAL A 103 19.50 -18.37 -3.98
N VAL A 104 19.18 -17.14 -4.38
CA VAL A 104 18.75 -16.80 -5.74
C VAL A 104 19.93 -16.15 -6.45
N LEU A 105 20.37 -16.70 -7.57
CA LEU A 105 21.51 -16.18 -8.32
C LEU A 105 21.06 -15.69 -9.70
N ASP A 106 21.18 -14.38 -9.92
CA ASP A 106 21.10 -13.76 -11.24
C ASP A 106 22.53 -13.60 -11.78
N PRO A 107 22.96 -14.43 -12.76
CA PRO A 107 24.34 -14.51 -13.17
C PRO A 107 24.68 -13.36 -14.14
N VAL A 108 24.67 -12.13 -13.63
CA VAL A 108 24.92 -10.91 -14.41
C VAL A 108 26.37 -10.88 -14.87
N MET A 109 26.60 -11.13 -16.16
CA MET A 109 27.94 -11.13 -16.77
C MET A 109 28.15 -9.96 -17.74
N VAL A 110 27.09 -9.50 -18.39
CA VAL A 110 27.10 -8.40 -19.36
C VAL A 110 25.92 -7.48 -19.07
N SER A 111 26.12 -6.16 -19.19
CA SER A 111 25.04 -5.19 -19.01
C SER A 111 24.08 -5.23 -20.19
N THR A 112 22.86 -4.68 -20.00
CA THR A 112 21.92 -4.46 -21.12
C THR A 112 22.51 -3.58 -22.23
N SER A 113 23.50 -2.73 -21.91
CA SER A 113 24.24 -1.91 -22.87
C SER A 113 25.47 -2.60 -23.49
N GLY A 114 25.70 -3.89 -23.18
CA GLY A 114 26.77 -4.69 -23.74
C GLY A 114 28.13 -4.59 -23.02
N SER A 115 28.21 -3.86 -21.91
CA SER A 115 29.44 -3.72 -21.12
C SER A 115 29.72 -5.01 -20.35
N GLN A 116 30.96 -5.51 -20.41
CA GLN A 116 31.36 -6.67 -19.60
C GLN A 116 31.37 -6.29 -18.11
N LEU A 117 30.57 -7.00 -17.30
CA LEU A 117 30.42 -6.76 -15.86
C LEU A 117 31.10 -7.82 -15.00
N LEU A 118 31.33 -9.01 -15.56
CA LEU A 118 32.09 -10.09 -14.93
C LEU A 118 33.25 -10.52 -15.85
N PRO A 119 34.50 -10.53 -15.37
CA PRO A 119 35.63 -11.06 -16.13
C PRO A 119 35.43 -12.54 -16.46
N GLU A 120 35.85 -12.99 -17.65
CA GLU A 120 35.69 -14.40 -18.06
C GLU A 120 36.29 -15.39 -17.06
N LYS A 121 37.44 -15.02 -16.45
CA LYS A 121 38.09 -15.85 -15.44
C LYS A 121 37.13 -16.18 -14.30
N ALA A 122 36.34 -15.19 -13.85
CA ALA A 122 35.40 -15.30 -12.74
C ALA A 122 34.17 -16.17 -13.03
N VAL A 123 33.89 -16.50 -14.31
CA VAL A 123 32.81 -17.42 -14.69
C VAL A 123 33.06 -18.82 -14.14
N LYS A 124 34.34 -19.25 -14.12
CA LYS A 124 34.74 -20.55 -13.58
C LYS A 124 34.48 -20.63 -12.08
N GLU A 125 34.84 -19.62 -11.31
CA GLU A 125 34.58 -19.57 -9.86
C GLU A 125 33.08 -19.52 -9.57
N LEU A 126 32.31 -18.73 -10.33
CA LEU A 126 30.84 -18.71 -10.21
C LEU A 126 30.27 -20.11 -10.43
N ARG A 127 30.69 -20.79 -11.49
CA ARG A 127 30.23 -22.15 -11.83
C ARG A 127 30.60 -23.16 -10.75
N THR A 128 31.85 -23.17 -10.32
CA THR A 128 32.38 -24.23 -9.45
C THR A 128 32.10 -24.01 -7.97
N LYS A 129 31.92 -22.75 -7.53
CA LYS A 129 31.75 -22.40 -6.11
C LYS A 129 30.34 -21.94 -5.74
N LEU A 130 29.64 -21.19 -6.59
CA LEU A 130 28.32 -20.63 -6.27
C LEU A 130 27.14 -21.43 -6.81
N LEU A 131 27.23 -22.00 -8.01
CA LEU A 131 26.13 -22.82 -8.54
C LEU A 131 25.74 -23.98 -7.62
N PRO A 132 26.67 -24.74 -7.00
CA PRO A 132 26.31 -25.81 -6.07
C PRO A 132 25.56 -25.34 -4.81
N LEU A 133 25.67 -24.06 -4.46
CA LEU A 133 24.98 -23.44 -3.31
C LEU A 133 23.63 -22.81 -3.71
N THR A 134 23.37 -22.71 -5.01
CA THR A 134 22.26 -21.94 -5.57
C THR A 134 20.95 -22.72 -5.50
N THR A 135 19.92 -22.10 -4.93
CA THR A 135 18.55 -22.67 -4.89
C THR A 135 17.84 -22.48 -6.22
N ILE A 136 17.99 -21.31 -6.84
CA ILE A 136 17.52 -21.06 -8.20
C ILE A 136 18.47 -20.11 -8.93
N LEU A 137 18.89 -20.54 -10.12
CA LEU A 137 19.66 -19.74 -11.07
C LEU A 137 18.70 -19.12 -12.10
N THR A 138 18.89 -17.84 -12.47
CA THR A 138 18.01 -17.16 -13.43
C THR A 138 18.77 -16.66 -14.67
N PRO A 139 19.42 -17.53 -15.48
CA PRO A 139 20.22 -17.07 -16.62
C PRO A 139 19.35 -16.70 -17.82
N ASN A 140 19.77 -15.73 -18.63
CA ASN A 140 19.27 -15.60 -20.00
C ASN A 140 19.98 -16.61 -20.93
N ILE A 141 19.54 -16.71 -22.18
CA ILE A 141 20.13 -17.64 -23.16
C ILE A 141 21.64 -17.39 -23.34
N PRO A 142 22.14 -16.16 -23.60
CA PRO A 142 23.58 -15.90 -23.67
C PRO A 142 24.37 -16.31 -22.41
N GLU A 143 23.87 -15.98 -21.22
CA GLU A 143 24.47 -16.34 -19.93
C GLU A 143 24.56 -17.86 -19.75
N ALA A 144 23.49 -18.59 -20.11
CA ALA A 144 23.46 -20.05 -20.06
C ALA A 144 24.52 -20.67 -20.99
N LEU A 145 24.59 -20.21 -22.25
CA LEU A 145 25.59 -20.70 -23.20
C LEU A 145 27.02 -20.45 -22.72
N LEU A 146 27.28 -19.30 -22.10
CA LEU A 146 28.59 -18.97 -21.55
C LEU A 146 28.98 -19.89 -20.37
N LEU A 147 28.04 -20.23 -19.49
CA LEU A 147 28.27 -21.18 -18.40
C LEU A 147 28.61 -22.59 -18.91
N LEU A 148 27.91 -23.06 -19.95
CA LEU A 148 28.20 -24.37 -20.56
C LEU A 148 29.53 -24.38 -21.30
N LYS A 149 29.86 -23.28 -22.00
CA LYS A 149 31.15 -23.12 -22.67
C LYS A 149 32.30 -23.21 -21.67
N ASP A 150 32.22 -22.55 -20.52
CA ASP A 150 33.23 -22.67 -19.45
C ASP A 150 33.32 -24.11 -18.90
N ALA A 151 32.20 -24.82 -18.84
CA ALA A 151 32.15 -26.23 -18.44
C ALA A 151 32.74 -27.20 -19.49
N GLY A 152 33.15 -26.71 -20.67
CA GLY A 152 33.62 -27.54 -21.78
C GLY A 152 32.49 -28.24 -22.54
N ALA A 153 31.24 -27.83 -22.35
CA ALA A 153 30.08 -28.35 -23.06
C ALA A 153 29.72 -27.40 -24.21
N GLU A 154 30.05 -27.78 -25.44
CA GLU A 154 29.56 -27.05 -26.61
C GLU A 154 28.05 -27.30 -26.78
N THR A 155 27.27 -26.23 -26.73
CA THR A 155 25.82 -26.27 -26.96
C THR A 155 25.46 -25.12 -27.89
N SER A 156 24.69 -25.42 -28.94
CA SER A 156 24.18 -24.41 -29.86
C SER A 156 23.06 -23.60 -29.21
N GLU A 157 22.85 -22.38 -29.70
CA GLU A 157 21.70 -21.58 -29.32
C GLU A 157 20.39 -22.33 -29.64
N PRO A 158 19.40 -22.36 -28.72
CA PRO A 158 18.16 -23.08 -28.94
C PRO A 158 17.36 -22.44 -30.08
N ASN A 159 16.75 -23.28 -30.92
CA ASN A 159 15.96 -22.85 -32.07
C ASN A 159 14.46 -23.22 -31.96
N ASP A 160 14.04 -23.75 -30.82
CA ASP A 160 12.66 -24.00 -30.45
C ASP A 160 12.50 -24.13 -28.92
N LEU A 161 11.27 -24.34 -28.46
CA LEU A 161 10.97 -24.56 -27.04
C LEU A 161 11.65 -25.82 -26.49
N LYS A 162 11.82 -26.86 -27.31
CA LYS A 162 12.44 -28.11 -26.87
C LYS A 162 13.91 -27.88 -26.55
N GLY A 163 14.64 -27.18 -27.42
CA GLY A 163 16.03 -26.78 -27.21
C GLY A 163 16.19 -25.87 -25.99
N MET A 164 15.21 -25.01 -25.67
CA MET A 164 15.23 -24.22 -24.43
C MET A 164 15.09 -25.10 -23.18
N VAL A 165 14.22 -26.12 -23.22
CA VAL A 165 14.10 -27.10 -22.12
C VAL A 165 15.40 -27.89 -21.95
N GLU A 166 15.95 -28.42 -23.04
CA GLU A 166 17.24 -29.14 -23.04
C GLU A 166 18.39 -28.26 -22.52
N LEU A 167 18.39 -26.96 -22.85
CA LEU A 167 19.35 -25.99 -22.32
C LEU A 167 19.20 -25.79 -20.81
N ALA A 168 17.97 -25.63 -20.30
CA ALA A 168 17.71 -25.49 -18.87
C ALA A 168 18.13 -26.75 -18.08
N GLU A 169 17.87 -27.94 -18.62
CA GLU A 169 18.29 -29.23 -18.07
C GLU A 169 19.83 -29.30 -17.94
N LYS A 170 20.56 -29.01 -19.03
CA LYS A 170 22.03 -29.03 -19.05
C LYS A 170 22.63 -28.05 -18.05
N ILE A 171 22.06 -26.86 -17.90
CA ILE A 171 22.52 -25.87 -16.91
C ILE A 171 22.30 -26.36 -15.49
N CYS A 172 21.19 -27.04 -15.23
CA CYS A 172 20.89 -27.59 -13.90
C CYS A 172 21.93 -28.64 -13.48
N LEU A 173 22.48 -29.40 -14.42
CA LEU A 173 23.58 -30.35 -14.16
C LEU A 173 24.88 -29.69 -13.67
N LEU A 174 25.03 -28.36 -13.80
CA LEU A 174 26.20 -27.63 -13.29
C LEU A 174 26.14 -27.40 -11.77
N GLY A 175 25.03 -27.73 -11.10
CA GLY A 175 24.90 -27.72 -9.64
C GLY A 175 23.73 -26.95 -9.01
N PRO A 176 23.04 -25.97 -9.63
CA PRO A 176 21.94 -25.30 -8.96
C PRO A 176 20.75 -26.24 -8.78
N LYS A 177 19.97 -26.07 -7.71
CA LYS A 177 18.79 -26.94 -7.46
C LYS A 177 17.66 -26.73 -8.48
N ALA A 178 17.55 -25.52 -9.02
CA ALA A 178 16.59 -25.18 -10.07
C ALA A 178 17.17 -24.11 -11.00
N VAL A 179 16.67 -24.04 -12.23
CA VAL A 179 17.06 -23.07 -13.24
C VAL A 179 15.81 -22.46 -13.85
N LEU A 180 15.72 -21.13 -13.88
CA LEU A 180 14.76 -20.37 -14.67
C LEU A 180 15.47 -19.74 -15.88
N LEU A 181 15.45 -20.45 -17.00
CA LEU A 181 15.99 -19.95 -18.26
C LEU A 181 15.05 -18.88 -18.83
N LYS A 182 15.54 -17.63 -18.91
CA LYS A 182 14.78 -16.46 -19.38
C LYS A 182 14.69 -16.47 -20.92
N GLY A 183 13.48 -16.46 -21.45
CA GLY A 183 13.20 -16.59 -22.88
C GLY A 183 13.19 -15.30 -23.69
N GLY A 184 13.32 -14.13 -23.06
CA GLY A 184 13.14 -12.82 -23.71
C GLY A 184 14.00 -12.55 -24.96
N HIS A 185 15.07 -13.32 -25.18
CA HIS A 185 15.93 -13.24 -26.38
C HIS A 185 15.41 -14.05 -27.57
N LEU A 186 14.39 -14.88 -27.38
CA LEU A 186 13.82 -15.80 -28.35
C LEU A 186 12.30 -15.56 -28.43
N PRO A 187 11.87 -14.42 -29.02
CA PRO A 187 10.45 -14.13 -29.16
C PRO A 187 9.75 -15.15 -30.06
N LEU A 188 8.58 -15.60 -29.63
CA LEU A 188 7.79 -16.62 -30.32
C LEU A 188 6.53 -16.03 -30.96
N THR A 189 6.06 -16.63 -32.04
CA THR A 189 4.73 -16.41 -32.58
C THR A 189 3.66 -17.12 -31.73
N LYS A 190 2.38 -16.87 -31.99
CA LYS A 190 1.26 -17.53 -31.30
C LYS A 190 1.26 -19.06 -31.43
N ASP A 191 1.89 -19.59 -32.47
CA ASP A 191 2.04 -21.03 -32.71
C ASP A 191 3.35 -21.58 -32.11
N HIS A 192 3.96 -20.86 -31.17
CA HIS A 192 5.23 -21.18 -30.51
C HIS A 192 6.43 -21.39 -31.46
N LYS A 193 6.42 -20.72 -32.62
CA LYS A 193 7.56 -20.72 -33.55
C LYS A 193 8.44 -19.52 -33.33
N ILE A 194 9.75 -19.66 -33.51
CA ILE A 194 10.68 -18.54 -33.44
C ILE A 194 10.30 -17.45 -34.43
N SER A 195 10.21 -16.23 -33.94
CA SER A 195 10.06 -15.06 -34.79
C SER A 195 11.42 -14.60 -35.28
N GLN A 196 11.65 -14.66 -36.59
CA GLN A 196 12.85 -14.14 -37.25
C GLN A 196 12.93 -12.60 -37.24
N ASP A 197 11.78 -11.95 -37.00
CA ASP A 197 11.68 -10.51 -36.76
C ASP A 197 11.16 -10.29 -35.32
N PRO A 198 11.95 -9.74 -34.40
CA PRO A 198 11.50 -9.46 -33.03
C PRO A 198 10.20 -8.65 -32.97
N LYS A 199 9.92 -7.81 -33.98
CA LYS A 199 8.67 -7.02 -34.04
C LYS A 199 7.43 -7.86 -34.34
N ARG A 200 7.61 -9.10 -34.80
CA ARG A 200 6.54 -10.08 -35.04
C ARG A 200 6.41 -11.11 -33.91
N GLY A 201 7.27 -11.01 -32.89
CA GLY A 201 7.14 -11.75 -31.65
C GLY A 201 5.84 -11.39 -30.95
N THR A 202 5.11 -12.40 -30.49
CA THR A 202 3.88 -12.22 -29.71
C THR A 202 3.99 -12.81 -28.32
N LEU A 203 4.89 -13.77 -28.10
CA LEU A 203 5.03 -14.49 -26.84
C LEU A 203 6.50 -14.54 -26.37
N VAL A 204 6.68 -14.55 -25.06
CA VAL A 204 7.91 -14.94 -24.37
C VAL A 204 7.60 -16.16 -23.53
N VAL A 205 8.51 -17.14 -23.52
CA VAL A 205 8.39 -18.31 -22.67
C VAL A 205 9.64 -18.47 -21.82
N ASP A 206 9.49 -18.34 -20.51
CA ASP A 206 10.54 -18.68 -19.55
C ASP A 206 10.38 -20.15 -19.12
N ILE A 207 11.50 -20.87 -18.98
CA ILE A 207 11.52 -22.29 -18.62
C ILE A 207 12.09 -22.47 -17.22
N LEU A 208 11.27 -22.92 -16.28
CA LEU A 208 11.74 -23.39 -14.98
C LEU A 208 11.98 -24.90 -15.04
N PHE A 209 13.20 -25.33 -14.80
CA PHE A 209 13.54 -26.72 -14.56
C PHE A 209 13.94 -26.92 -13.10
N ASP A 210 13.22 -27.78 -12.37
CA ASP A 210 13.40 -28.00 -10.92
C ASP A 210 14.34 -29.17 -10.57
N GLY A 211 15.09 -29.66 -11.57
CA GLY A 211 15.90 -30.88 -11.48
C GLY A 211 15.17 -32.14 -11.96
N THR A 212 13.85 -32.08 -12.11
CA THR A 212 13.03 -33.23 -12.54
C THR A 212 12.03 -32.88 -13.63
N THR A 213 11.37 -31.73 -13.52
CA THR A 213 10.28 -31.31 -14.41
C THR A 213 10.50 -29.90 -14.94
N ALA A 214 10.12 -29.71 -16.20
CA ALA A 214 10.11 -28.40 -16.85
C ALA A 214 8.71 -27.79 -16.77
N THR A 215 8.62 -26.58 -16.23
CA THR A 215 7.41 -25.75 -16.18
C THR A 215 7.60 -24.51 -17.04
N LEU A 216 6.66 -24.28 -17.96
CA LEU A 216 6.69 -23.15 -18.89
C LEU A 216 5.88 -21.98 -18.34
N PHE A 217 6.45 -20.77 -18.42
CA PHE A 217 5.77 -19.52 -18.09
C PHE A 217 5.67 -18.65 -19.34
N GLU A 218 4.46 -18.57 -19.90
CA GLU A 218 4.17 -17.80 -21.09
C GLU A 218 3.60 -16.42 -20.74
N THR A 219 4.14 -15.37 -21.36
CA THR A 219 3.64 -13.99 -21.29
C THR A 219 3.61 -13.35 -22.68
N GLU A 220 2.93 -12.21 -22.80
CA GLU A 220 2.96 -11.41 -24.03
C GLU A 220 4.39 -10.86 -24.28
N PHE A 221 4.85 -10.89 -25.55
CA PHE A 221 6.07 -10.20 -25.94
C PHE A 221 5.79 -8.70 -26.07
N LEU A 222 6.29 -7.92 -25.11
CA LEU A 222 6.07 -6.49 -25.05
C LEU A 222 7.18 -5.73 -25.81
N VAL A 223 6.80 -5.06 -26.90
CA VAL A 223 7.71 -4.15 -27.62
C VAL A 223 7.85 -2.85 -26.83
N SER A 224 8.90 -2.76 -26.00
CA SER A 224 9.20 -1.59 -25.18
C SER A 224 10.71 -1.30 -25.17
N LYS A 225 11.07 -0.01 -25.07
CA LYS A 225 12.46 0.41 -24.79
C LYS A 225 12.79 0.38 -23.30
N ASN A 226 11.78 0.21 -22.44
CA ASN A 226 11.90 0.26 -20.98
C ASN A 226 12.03 -1.15 -20.41
N THR A 227 13.17 -1.79 -20.67
CA THR A 227 13.50 -3.15 -20.23
C THR A 227 14.74 -3.21 -19.34
N HIS A 228 15.28 -2.04 -18.97
CA HIS A 228 16.42 -1.95 -18.06
C HIS A 228 16.04 -2.48 -16.67
N GLY A 229 16.89 -3.34 -16.11
CA GLY A 229 16.70 -3.97 -14.80
C GLY A 229 15.72 -5.14 -14.74
N THR A 230 15.15 -5.59 -15.85
CA THR A 230 14.20 -6.74 -15.88
C THR A 230 14.74 -8.00 -15.22
N GLY A 231 16.01 -8.37 -15.48
CA GLY A 231 16.67 -9.53 -14.85
C GLY A 231 16.81 -9.40 -13.33
N CYS A 232 17.35 -8.27 -12.86
CA CYS A 232 17.51 -8.00 -11.43
C CYS A 232 16.17 -8.02 -10.71
N SER A 233 15.16 -7.37 -11.30
CA SER A 233 13.81 -7.31 -10.75
C SER A 233 13.12 -8.66 -10.71
N LEU A 234 13.32 -9.52 -11.72
CA LEU A 234 12.81 -10.90 -11.73
C LEU A 234 13.41 -11.72 -10.59
N ALA A 235 14.74 -11.72 -10.46
CA ALA A 235 15.43 -12.46 -9.42
C ALA A 235 15.06 -11.97 -8.01
N SER A 236 14.94 -10.65 -7.82
CA SER A 236 14.53 -10.06 -6.54
C SER A 236 13.07 -10.35 -6.21
N ALA A 237 12.17 -10.38 -7.19
CA ALA A 237 10.78 -10.79 -6.97
C ALA A 237 10.70 -12.29 -6.62
N ILE A 238 11.51 -13.16 -7.24
CA ILE A 238 11.62 -14.57 -6.84
C ILE A 238 12.09 -14.67 -5.39
N ALA A 239 13.15 -13.94 -5.02
CA ALA A 239 13.69 -13.94 -3.67
C ALA A 239 12.65 -13.50 -2.62
N ALA A 240 11.93 -12.40 -2.87
CA ALA A 240 10.84 -11.94 -2.00
C ALA A 240 9.73 -12.99 -1.82
N ASN A 241 9.34 -13.62 -2.93
CA ASN A 241 8.29 -14.63 -2.95
C ASN A 241 8.69 -15.90 -2.20
N LEU A 242 9.94 -16.34 -2.33
CA LEU A 242 10.49 -17.47 -1.57
C LEU A 242 10.62 -17.14 -0.08
N ALA A 243 11.10 -15.95 0.28
CA ALA A 243 11.15 -15.49 1.67
C ALA A 243 9.75 -15.45 2.31
N SER A 244 8.73 -15.15 1.51
CA SER A 244 7.32 -15.17 1.89
C SER A 244 6.71 -16.58 1.99
N GLY A 245 7.49 -17.64 1.70
CA GLY A 245 7.07 -19.04 1.84
C GLY A 245 6.28 -19.60 0.65
N LYS A 246 6.29 -18.94 -0.52
CA LYS A 246 5.72 -19.53 -1.74
C LYS A 246 6.61 -20.70 -2.21
N ASP A 247 6.00 -21.75 -2.76
CA ASP A 247 6.78 -22.76 -3.50
C ASP A 247 7.39 -22.19 -4.78
N MET A 248 8.35 -22.90 -5.34
CA MET A 248 9.15 -22.45 -6.48
C MET A 248 8.29 -22.03 -7.69
N ILE A 249 7.31 -22.85 -8.08
CA ILE A 249 6.46 -22.56 -9.23
C ILE A 249 5.62 -21.30 -8.99
N ARG A 250 5.01 -21.16 -7.80
CA ARG A 250 4.24 -19.95 -7.45
C ARG A 250 5.12 -18.71 -7.31
N ALA A 251 6.35 -18.86 -6.81
CA ALA A 251 7.31 -17.78 -6.66
C ALA A 251 7.75 -17.24 -8.02
N VAL A 252 8.15 -18.12 -8.93
CA VAL A 252 8.52 -17.77 -10.30
C VAL A 252 7.34 -17.17 -11.05
N ARG A 253 6.16 -17.79 -11.00
CA ARG A 253 4.95 -17.27 -11.69
C ARG A 253 4.60 -15.85 -11.26
N SER A 254 4.69 -15.58 -9.95
CA SER A 254 4.40 -14.25 -9.39
C SER A 254 5.43 -13.23 -9.86
N ALA A 255 6.71 -13.62 -9.89
CA ALA A 255 7.81 -12.76 -10.32
C ALA A 255 7.76 -12.42 -11.81
N VAL A 256 7.47 -13.40 -12.67
CA VAL A 256 7.30 -13.19 -14.13
C VAL A 256 6.18 -12.17 -14.38
N ARG A 257 5.02 -12.34 -13.74
CA ARG A 257 3.90 -11.39 -13.83
C ARG A 257 4.25 -9.99 -13.31
N PHE A 258 5.01 -9.92 -12.22
CA PHE A 258 5.46 -8.64 -11.67
C PHE A 258 6.31 -7.86 -12.69
N VAL A 259 7.25 -8.53 -13.37
CA VAL A 259 8.10 -7.90 -14.39
C VAL A 259 7.31 -7.56 -15.65
N GLU A 260 6.44 -8.45 -16.13
CA GLU A 260 5.55 -8.20 -17.28
C GLU A 260 4.74 -6.92 -17.09
N VAL A 261 4.04 -6.80 -15.96
CA VAL A 261 3.24 -5.60 -15.65
C VAL A 261 4.14 -4.38 -15.42
N GLY A 262 5.33 -4.55 -14.85
CA GLY A 262 6.31 -3.47 -14.71
C GLY A 262 6.77 -2.90 -16.04
N ILE A 263 6.96 -3.73 -17.06
CA ILE A 263 7.27 -3.28 -18.42
C ILE A 263 6.03 -2.58 -19.01
N LYS A 264 4.85 -3.20 -18.91
CA LYS A 264 3.59 -2.70 -19.48
C LYS A 264 3.18 -1.33 -18.94
N THR A 265 3.48 -1.06 -17.67
CA THR A 265 3.13 0.18 -16.97
C THR A 265 4.33 1.12 -16.80
N SER A 266 5.44 0.83 -17.49
CA SER A 266 6.63 1.68 -17.48
C SER A 266 6.33 3.06 -18.05
N ILE A 267 7.04 4.06 -17.53
CA ILE A 267 7.04 5.42 -18.04
C ILE A 267 8.43 5.74 -18.57
N ASP A 268 8.50 6.57 -19.61
CA ASP A 268 9.76 6.95 -20.23
C ASP A 268 10.58 7.84 -19.28
N LEU A 269 11.70 7.29 -18.81
CA LEU A 269 12.69 7.99 -18.00
C LEU A 269 14.05 7.93 -18.70
N GLY A 270 14.74 9.07 -18.75
CA GLY A 270 16.02 9.19 -19.44
C GLY A 270 15.90 9.25 -20.97
N LYS A 271 17.01 9.00 -21.67
CA LYS A 271 17.14 9.16 -23.13
C LYS A 271 17.44 7.85 -23.88
N GLY A 272 17.74 6.77 -23.16
CA GLY A 272 18.04 5.45 -23.75
C GLY A 272 17.08 4.38 -23.26
N SER A 273 17.60 3.25 -22.78
CA SER A 273 16.81 2.16 -22.21
C SER A 273 16.32 2.53 -20.82
N GLY A 274 15.01 2.76 -20.69
CA GLY A 274 14.38 3.14 -19.42
C GLY A 274 14.15 1.94 -18.47
N PRO A 275 13.91 2.21 -17.18
CA PRO A 275 13.57 1.19 -16.20
C PRO A 275 12.13 0.72 -16.31
N ILE A 276 11.84 -0.46 -15.76
CA ILE A 276 10.45 -0.89 -15.53
C ILE A 276 9.80 -0.06 -14.41
N ASN A 277 8.47 -0.04 -14.36
CA ASN A 277 7.75 0.48 -13.20
C ASN A 277 7.83 -0.53 -12.05
N HIS A 278 8.52 -0.21 -10.97
CA HIS A 278 8.68 -1.11 -9.81
C HIS A 278 7.52 -1.04 -8.81
N PHE A 279 6.65 -0.04 -8.93
CA PHE A 279 5.63 0.30 -7.93
C PHE A 279 4.20 0.12 -8.46
N HIS A 280 4.03 -0.59 -9.59
CA HIS A 280 2.71 -0.81 -10.23
C HIS A 280 1.70 -1.54 -9.33
N SER A 281 2.19 -2.31 -8.34
CA SER A 281 1.39 -3.09 -7.40
C SER A 281 1.35 -2.50 -5.98
N THR A 282 1.82 -1.27 -5.80
CA THR A 282 1.85 -0.60 -4.49
C THR A 282 1.17 0.75 -4.52
N TYR A 283 0.49 1.09 -3.43
CA TYR A 283 -0.01 2.44 -3.18
C TYR A 283 0.57 2.96 -1.87
N THR A 284 0.67 4.28 -1.78
CA THR A 284 1.14 4.97 -0.57
C THR A 284 -0.07 5.52 0.18
N MET A 285 -0.11 5.32 1.49
CA MET A 285 -1.10 5.98 2.33
C MET A 285 -0.81 7.50 2.35
N PRO A 286 -1.81 8.37 2.12
CA PRO A 286 -1.57 9.81 2.04
C PRO A 286 -1.38 10.47 3.42
N PHE A 287 -1.49 9.71 4.51
CA PHE A 287 -1.30 10.16 5.89
C PHE A 287 -0.52 9.15 6.72
N ALA A 288 0.10 9.63 7.80
CA ALA A 288 0.72 8.77 8.80
C ALA A 288 -0.36 8.15 9.73
N PRO A 289 -0.16 6.92 10.26
CA PRO A 289 -1.08 6.33 11.23
C PRO A 289 -1.39 7.28 12.39
N GLY A 290 -2.68 7.47 12.70
CA GLY A 290 -3.15 8.40 13.73
C GLY A 290 -3.30 9.85 13.28
N ARG A 291 -3.23 10.13 11.97
CA ARG A 291 -3.35 11.47 11.37
C ARG A 291 -4.39 11.52 10.24
N PHE A 292 -5.30 10.54 10.14
CA PHE A 292 -6.35 10.51 9.13
C PHE A 292 -7.26 11.74 9.21
N PHE A 293 -7.72 12.15 10.39
CA PHE A 293 -8.59 13.33 10.49
C PHE A 293 -7.87 14.64 10.21
N GLU A 294 -6.60 14.77 10.60
CA GLU A 294 -5.78 15.92 10.19
C GLU A 294 -5.71 15.99 8.67
N TYR A 295 -5.42 14.85 8.03
CA TYR A 295 -5.43 14.75 6.56
C TYR A 295 -6.79 15.12 5.96
N VAL A 296 -7.90 14.56 6.45
CA VAL A 296 -9.25 14.84 5.89
C VAL A 296 -9.61 16.31 6.03
N LEU A 297 -9.39 16.90 7.21
CA LEU A 297 -9.76 18.29 7.48
C LEU A 297 -8.86 19.30 6.75
N ASP A 298 -7.63 18.93 6.40
CA ASP A 298 -6.71 19.76 5.61
C ASP A 298 -6.96 19.69 4.10
N ARG A 299 -7.86 18.82 3.61
CA ARG A 299 -8.15 18.75 2.17
C ARG A 299 -8.91 19.97 1.68
N GLN A 300 -8.55 20.43 0.47
CA GLN A 300 -9.18 21.57 -0.18
C GLN A 300 -10.70 21.40 -0.39
N ASP A 301 -11.17 20.19 -0.68
CA ASP A 301 -12.60 19.87 -0.86
C ASP A 301 -13.39 19.73 0.45
N VAL A 302 -12.70 19.68 1.59
CA VAL A 302 -13.30 19.54 2.93
C VAL A 302 -13.24 20.84 3.73
N GLN A 303 -12.14 21.60 3.64
CA GLN A 303 -11.89 22.79 4.46
C GLN A 303 -13.05 23.79 4.46
N GLN A 304 -13.58 24.13 3.28
CA GLN A 304 -14.65 25.12 3.16
C GLN A 304 -15.94 24.63 3.81
N VAL A 305 -16.37 23.40 3.53
CA VAL A 305 -17.62 22.85 4.08
C VAL A 305 -17.49 22.62 5.60
N TRP A 306 -16.32 22.15 6.06
CA TRP A 306 -16.05 21.98 7.48
C TRP A 306 -16.06 23.31 8.24
N HIS A 307 -15.47 24.35 7.67
CA HIS A 307 -15.52 25.70 8.24
C HIS A 307 -16.96 26.23 8.30
N GLN A 308 -17.72 26.12 7.21
CA GLN A 308 -19.12 26.56 7.17
C GLN A 308 -20.00 25.85 8.22
N PHE A 309 -19.75 24.57 8.45
CA PHE A 309 -20.43 23.80 9.49
C PHE A 309 -20.03 24.25 10.89
N THR A 310 -18.72 24.29 11.17
CA THR A 310 -18.20 24.53 12.52
C THR A 310 -18.26 26.00 12.95
N HIS A 311 -18.37 26.93 12.00
CA HIS A 311 -18.46 28.39 12.21
C HIS A 311 -19.82 28.94 11.71
N HIS A 312 -20.85 28.10 11.70
CA HIS A 312 -22.17 28.49 11.21
C HIS A 312 -22.77 29.64 12.05
N GLU A 313 -23.51 30.55 11.44
CA GLU A 313 -24.12 31.70 12.12
C GLU A 313 -25.00 31.29 13.32
N PHE A 314 -25.68 30.15 13.22
CA PHE A 314 -26.45 29.56 14.33
C PHE A 314 -25.57 29.30 15.56
N VAL A 315 -24.40 28.67 15.38
CA VAL A 315 -23.49 28.33 16.48
C VAL A 315 -22.73 29.55 16.99
N GLU A 316 -22.41 30.51 16.12
CA GLU A 316 -21.88 31.82 16.53
C GLU A 316 -22.89 32.57 17.41
N GLY A 317 -24.15 32.60 17.01
CA GLY A 317 -25.22 33.21 17.80
C GLY A 317 -25.43 32.54 19.16
N MET A 318 -25.23 31.22 19.25
CA MET A 318 -25.22 30.52 20.54
C MET A 318 -24.04 30.95 21.40
N GLY A 319 -22.83 31.03 20.83
CA GLY A 319 -21.63 31.45 21.54
C GLY A 319 -21.73 32.89 22.06
N GLN A 320 -22.27 33.80 21.25
CA GLN A 320 -22.45 35.21 21.59
C GLN A 320 -23.67 35.46 22.50
N GLY A 321 -24.55 34.47 22.69
CA GLY A 321 -25.81 34.62 23.41
C GLY A 321 -26.86 35.47 22.68
N THR A 322 -26.68 35.71 21.37
CA THR A 322 -27.52 36.59 20.54
C THR A 322 -28.58 35.83 19.74
N LEU A 323 -28.46 34.49 19.64
CA LEU A 323 -29.43 33.67 18.93
C LEU A 323 -30.84 33.86 19.55
N PRO A 324 -31.90 34.10 18.76
CA PRO A 324 -33.26 34.14 19.28
C PRO A 324 -33.70 32.80 19.88
N ILE A 325 -34.29 32.84 21.08
CA ILE A 325 -34.69 31.64 21.83
C ILE A 325 -35.64 30.72 21.07
N GLU A 326 -36.57 31.28 20.28
CA GLU A 326 -37.52 30.49 19.50
C GLU A 326 -36.86 29.69 18.37
N ARG A 327 -35.74 30.18 17.83
CA ARG A 327 -34.91 29.45 16.84
C ARG A 327 -34.20 28.28 17.50
N PHE A 328 -33.65 28.51 18.70
CA PHE A 328 -33.02 27.45 19.47
C PHE A 328 -34.01 26.36 19.87
N LYS A 329 -35.22 26.73 20.33
CA LYS A 329 -36.30 25.77 20.61
C LYS A 329 -36.65 24.94 19.38
N ALA A 330 -36.82 25.57 18.21
CA ALA A 330 -37.12 24.86 16.97
C ALA A 330 -36.02 23.84 16.59
N TYR A 331 -34.75 24.20 16.81
CA TYR A 331 -33.62 23.27 16.68
C TYR A 331 -33.74 22.10 17.66
N LEU A 332 -33.93 22.36 18.97
CA LEU A 332 -34.01 21.30 19.99
C LEU A 332 -35.09 20.26 19.70
N VAL A 333 -36.26 20.69 19.19
CA VAL A 333 -37.33 19.75 18.80
C VAL A 333 -36.85 18.83 17.68
N GLN A 334 -36.17 19.37 16.67
CA GLN A 334 -35.68 18.59 15.54
C GLN A 334 -34.49 17.72 15.91
N ASP A 335 -33.63 18.19 16.82
CA ASP A 335 -32.51 17.41 17.37
C ASP A 335 -33.03 16.18 18.11
N TYR A 336 -34.07 16.33 18.95
CA TYR A 336 -34.74 15.20 19.59
C TYR A 336 -35.23 14.14 18.59
N LEU A 337 -35.87 14.57 17.49
CA LEU A 337 -36.33 13.67 16.44
C LEU A 337 -35.16 13.02 15.68
N TYR A 338 -34.10 13.80 15.41
CA TYR A 338 -32.88 13.31 14.79
C TYR A 338 -32.21 12.24 15.65
N LEU A 339 -32.13 12.41 16.97
CA LEU A 339 -31.52 11.43 17.89
C LEU A 339 -32.19 10.05 17.83
N VAL A 340 -33.50 9.98 17.54
CA VAL A 340 -34.19 8.71 17.26
C VAL A 340 -33.65 8.05 15.99
N GLN A 341 -33.41 8.82 14.93
CA GLN A 341 -32.83 8.30 13.71
C GLN A 341 -31.33 7.97 13.89
N PHE A 342 -30.60 8.76 14.67
CA PHE A 342 -29.21 8.49 15.03
C PHE A 342 -29.06 7.18 15.81
N ALA A 343 -30.00 6.88 16.73
CA ALA A 343 -30.09 5.59 17.39
C ALA A 343 -30.35 4.44 16.39
N ARG A 344 -31.21 4.64 15.39
CA ARG A 344 -31.43 3.66 14.31
C ARG A 344 -30.17 3.44 13.46
N SER A 345 -29.43 4.50 13.13
CA SER A 345 -28.17 4.41 12.40
C SER A 345 -27.11 3.63 13.19
N ASN A 346 -27.02 3.83 14.51
CA ASN A 346 -26.12 3.06 15.35
C ASN A 346 -26.57 1.60 15.55
N ALA A 347 -27.88 1.33 15.56
CA ALA A 347 -28.39 -0.04 15.48
C ALA A 347 -28.03 -0.72 14.14
N LEU A 348 -28.06 0.03 13.04
CA LEU A 348 -27.57 -0.45 11.73
C LEU A 348 -26.05 -0.70 11.73
N ALA A 349 -25.28 0.14 12.42
CA ALA A 349 -23.85 -0.10 12.63
C ALA A 349 -23.61 -1.40 13.40
N SER A 350 -24.41 -1.65 14.45
CA SER A 350 -24.40 -2.92 15.18
C SER A 350 -24.73 -4.11 14.26
N TYR A 351 -25.73 -3.97 13.38
CA TYR A 351 -26.08 -5.03 12.42
C TYR A 351 -24.93 -5.36 11.44
N LYS A 352 -24.15 -4.35 11.04
CA LYS A 352 -23.04 -4.52 10.09
C LYS A 352 -21.71 -4.95 10.72
N ALA A 353 -21.61 -4.90 12.04
CA ALA A 353 -20.40 -5.25 12.76
C ALA A 353 -20.07 -6.75 12.61
N LYS A 354 -18.78 -7.06 12.43
CA LYS A 354 -18.30 -8.45 12.19
C LYS A 354 -17.87 -9.19 13.46
N SER A 355 -17.87 -8.52 14.62
CA SER A 355 -17.42 -9.09 15.89
C SER A 355 -18.41 -8.77 17.01
N MET A 356 -18.52 -9.66 18.00
CA MET A 356 -19.42 -9.44 19.14
C MET A 356 -19.02 -8.20 19.96
N SER A 357 -17.72 -7.90 20.05
CA SER A 357 -17.23 -6.68 20.70
C SER A 357 -17.71 -5.42 19.98
N SER A 358 -17.64 -5.39 18.64
CA SER A 358 -18.12 -4.25 17.85
C SER A 358 -19.64 -4.13 17.88
N ILE A 359 -20.37 -5.26 17.84
CA ILE A 359 -21.83 -5.30 18.03
C ILE A 359 -22.20 -4.67 19.37
N ALA A 360 -21.57 -5.13 20.45
CA ALA A 360 -21.82 -4.61 21.79
C ALA A 360 -21.50 -3.12 21.90
N ALA A 361 -20.38 -2.66 21.33
CA ALA A 361 -20.00 -1.24 21.34
C ALA A 361 -21.07 -0.36 20.67
N SER A 362 -21.54 -0.73 19.46
CA SER A 362 -22.61 0.01 18.79
C SER A 362 -23.95 -0.04 19.55
N ALA A 363 -24.29 -1.18 20.16
CA ALA A 363 -25.49 -1.28 20.99
C ALA A 363 -25.40 -0.40 22.26
N GLN A 364 -24.22 -0.26 22.86
CA GLN A 364 -24.02 0.65 23.98
C GLN A 364 -24.25 2.11 23.58
N ILE A 365 -23.86 2.51 22.36
CA ILE A 365 -24.16 3.86 21.84
C ILE A 365 -25.68 4.09 21.80
N VAL A 366 -26.47 3.11 21.34
CA VAL A 366 -27.94 3.21 21.34
C VAL A 366 -28.50 3.38 22.77
N LEU A 367 -27.97 2.62 23.73
CA LEU A 367 -28.37 2.74 25.13
C LEU A 367 -27.95 4.07 25.75
N HIS A 368 -26.79 4.61 25.36
CA HIS A 368 -26.31 5.91 25.77
C HIS A 368 -27.20 7.02 25.20
N ILE A 369 -27.52 7.00 23.90
CA ILE A 369 -28.48 7.94 23.27
C ILE A 369 -29.81 7.94 24.03
N LYS A 370 -30.33 6.76 24.40
CA LYS A 370 -31.57 6.67 25.20
C LYS A 370 -31.46 7.40 26.54
N ARG A 371 -30.32 7.33 27.23
CA ARG A 371 -30.10 8.03 28.51
C ARG A 371 -29.96 9.54 28.29
N GLU A 372 -29.17 9.95 27.31
CA GLU A 372 -28.98 11.36 26.96
C GLU A 372 -30.26 12.04 26.51
N MET A 373 -31.12 11.33 25.75
CA MET A 373 -32.43 11.84 25.37
C MET A 373 -33.32 12.15 26.59
N ALA A 374 -33.15 11.48 27.72
CA ALA A 374 -33.88 11.84 28.95
C ALA A 374 -33.40 13.18 29.52
N LEU A 375 -32.08 13.41 29.53
CA LEU A 375 -31.48 14.69 29.93
C LEU A 375 -31.86 15.82 28.95
N HIS A 376 -31.93 15.50 27.65
CA HIS A 376 -32.38 16.42 26.62
C HIS A 376 -33.86 16.80 26.81
N ILE A 377 -34.73 15.87 27.23
CA ILE A 377 -36.13 16.18 27.56
C ILE A 377 -36.19 17.17 28.74
N ASP A 378 -35.42 16.94 29.80
CA ASP A 378 -35.37 17.85 30.95
C ASP A 378 -34.83 19.24 30.56
N TYR A 379 -33.84 19.28 29.65
CA TYR A 379 -33.31 20.52 29.09
C TYR A 379 -34.36 21.24 28.24
N CYS A 380 -35.07 20.54 27.34
CA CYS A 380 -36.20 21.08 26.57
C CYS A 380 -37.31 21.63 27.47
N ALA A 381 -37.63 20.94 28.57
CA ALA A 381 -38.63 21.37 29.53
C ALA A 381 -38.26 22.72 30.17
N SER A 382 -36.96 23.01 30.38
CA SER A 382 -36.51 24.32 30.86
C SER A 382 -36.79 25.48 29.89
N PHE A 383 -37.05 25.17 28.61
CA PHE A 383 -37.51 26.12 27.59
C PHE A 383 -39.02 26.07 27.34
N GLY A 384 -39.77 25.30 28.13
CA GLY A 384 -41.22 25.15 28.01
C GLY A 384 -41.67 24.21 26.89
N LEU A 385 -40.81 23.30 26.43
CA LEU A 385 -41.15 22.28 25.43
C LEU A 385 -41.48 20.96 26.14
N SER A 386 -42.69 20.43 25.92
CA SER A 386 -43.06 19.10 26.43
C SER A 386 -42.63 17.98 25.48
N LYS A 387 -42.43 16.78 26.03
CA LYS A 387 -42.12 15.59 25.24
C LYS A 387 -43.19 15.30 24.18
N GLN A 388 -44.47 15.45 24.54
CA GLN A 388 -45.58 15.20 23.63
C GLN A 388 -45.54 16.15 22.43
N GLU A 389 -45.32 17.45 22.66
CA GLU A 389 -45.21 18.44 21.57
C GLU A 389 -44.04 18.16 20.62
N MET A 390 -42.92 17.65 21.17
CA MET A 390 -41.78 17.25 20.35
C MET A 390 -42.10 16.03 19.48
N GLU A 391 -42.75 15.01 20.04
CA GLU A 391 -43.12 13.78 19.32
C GLU A 391 -44.23 13.99 18.27
N GLU A 392 -45.13 14.96 18.49
CA GLU A 392 -46.18 15.33 17.53
C GLU A 392 -45.67 16.25 16.41
N THR A 393 -44.49 16.86 16.58
CA THR A 393 -43.89 17.74 15.56
C THR A 393 -43.31 16.89 14.41
N PRO A 394 -43.63 17.22 13.14
CA PRO A 394 -43.03 16.51 12.01
C PRO A 394 -41.53 16.81 11.86
N GLU A 395 -40.77 15.82 11.37
CA GLU A 395 -39.41 16.03 10.89
C GLU A 395 -39.42 17.07 9.77
N THR A 396 -38.54 18.05 9.84
CA THR A 396 -38.34 19.00 8.73
C THR A 396 -37.69 18.32 7.53
N ILE A 397 -37.66 19.01 6.39
CA ILE A 397 -36.93 18.56 5.20
C ILE A 397 -35.44 18.36 5.53
N ALA A 398 -34.83 19.25 6.32
CA ALA A 398 -33.42 19.13 6.68
C ALA A 398 -33.15 17.88 7.57
N CYS A 399 -33.97 17.68 8.61
CA CYS A 399 -33.87 16.50 9.47
C CYS A 399 -34.11 15.20 8.69
N THR A 400 -35.13 15.18 7.83
CA THR A 400 -35.43 14.04 6.97
C THR A 400 -34.28 13.77 6.00
N ALA A 401 -33.80 14.78 5.26
CA ALA A 401 -32.73 14.61 4.30
C ALA A 401 -31.46 14.08 4.96
N TYR A 402 -31.08 14.62 6.12
CA TYR A 402 -29.87 14.19 6.81
C TYR A 402 -29.99 12.74 7.32
N SER A 403 -31.05 12.44 8.07
CA SER A 403 -31.26 11.11 8.62
C SER A 403 -31.43 10.03 7.54
N ARG A 404 -32.14 10.34 6.45
CA ARG A 404 -32.31 9.41 5.33
C ARG A 404 -31.01 9.20 4.57
N TYR A 405 -30.18 10.23 4.41
CA TYR A 405 -28.87 10.08 3.79
C TYR A 405 -27.97 9.12 4.58
N ILE A 406 -27.85 9.29 5.91
CA ILE A 406 -27.05 8.39 6.75
C ILE A 406 -27.56 6.94 6.66
N LEU A 407 -28.88 6.76 6.78
CA LEU A 407 -29.47 5.42 6.70
C LEU A 407 -29.33 4.80 5.31
N ASP A 408 -29.43 5.59 4.24
CA ASP A 408 -29.26 5.12 2.86
C ASP A 408 -27.82 4.71 2.56
N VAL A 409 -26.83 5.55 2.94
CA VAL A 409 -25.40 5.17 2.90
C VAL A 409 -25.17 3.92 3.72
N GLY A 410 -25.72 3.88 4.94
CA GLY A 410 -25.69 2.69 5.76
C GLY A 410 -26.24 1.48 5.02
N GLN A 411 -27.45 1.51 4.49
CA GLN A 411 -28.05 0.34 3.86
C GLN A 411 -27.32 -0.10 2.58
N SER A 412 -26.95 0.86 1.73
CA SER A 412 -26.36 0.61 0.42
C SER A 412 -24.86 0.31 0.43
N GLU A 413 -24.12 0.77 1.45
CA GLU A 413 -22.67 0.61 1.55
C GLU A 413 -22.22 -0.24 2.77
N ASP A 414 -20.92 -0.21 3.07
CA ASP A 414 -20.32 -0.95 4.18
C ASP A 414 -20.41 -0.21 5.53
N TRP A 415 -19.92 -0.87 6.58
CA TRP A 415 -19.90 -0.30 7.93
C TRP A 415 -19.06 0.99 8.00
N LEU A 416 -17.96 1.06 7.23
CA LEU A 416 -17.04 2.19 7.28
C LEU A 416 -17.65 3.44 6.63
N ALA A 417 -18.35 3.28 5.51
CA ALA A 417 -19.15 4.35 4.90
C ALA A 417 -20.19 4.92 5.87
N LEU A 418 -20.89 4.05 6.60
CA LEU A 418 -21.82 4.48 7.65
C LEU A 418 -21.11 5.29 8.75
N GLN A 419 -19.94 4.84 9.22
CA GLN A 419 -19.17 5.61 10.20
C GLN A 419 -18.73 6.97 9.65
N MET A 420 -18.31 7.04 8.38
CA MET A 420 -17.95 8.31 7.75
C MET A 420 -19.13 9.27 7.56
N ALA A 421 -20.35 8.75 7.35
CA ALA A 421 -21.57 9.55 7.33
C ALA A 421 -22.00 10.06 8.72
N LEU A 422 -21.68 9.31 9.78
CA LEU A 422 -21.94 9.68 11.18
C LEU A 422 -20.86 10.60 11.76
N ALA A 423 -19.64 10.58 11.21
CA ALA A 423 -18.49 11.28 11.75
C ALA A 423 -18.65 12.81 11.87
N PRO A 424 -19.27 13.54 10.92
CA PRO A 424 -19.48 14.99 11.07
C PRO A 424 -20.28 15.35 12.32
N CYS A 425 -21.30 14.58 12.68
CA CYS A 425 -22.10 14.80 13.89
C CYS A 425 -21.24 14.68 15.14
N LEU A 426 -20.56 13.53 15.33
CA LEU A 426 -19.74 13.29 16.51
C LEU A 426 -18.57 14.28 16.63
N ILE A 427 -17.78 14.41 15.57
CA ILE A 427 -16.52 15.15 15.61
C ILE A 427 -16.77 16.66 15.49
N GLY A 428 -17.76 17.05 14.69
CA GLY A 428 -18.08 18.45 14.45
C GLY A 428 -18.67 19.14 15.66
N TYR A 429 -19.60 18.51 16.37
CA TYR A 429 -20.16 19.09 17.59
C TYR A 429 -19.10 19.23 18.69
N GLY A 430 -18.22 18.24 18.84
CA GLY A 430 -17.06 18.36 19.73
C GLY A 430 -16.12 19.50 19.33
N ALA A 431 -15.85 19.68 18.03
CA ALA A 431 -15.03 20.77 17.52
C ALA A 431 -15.68 22.15 17.75
N ILE A 432 -16.98 22.28 17.46
CA ILE A 432 -17.77 23.50 17.70
C ILE A 432 -17.74 23.86 19.18
N ALA A 433 -18.07 22.92 20.05
CA ALA A 433 -18.17 23.15 21.48
C ALA A 433 -16.80 23.51 22.08
N LYS A 434 -15.74 22.78 21.70
CA LYS A 434 -14.37 23.11 22.15
C LYS A 434 -13.96 24.52 21.74
N ARG A 435 -14.26 24.92 20.51
CA ARG A 435 -13.97 26.26 19.98
C ARG A 435 -14.75 27.34 20.73
N LEU A 436 -16.05 27.16 20.94
CA LEU A 436 -16.86 28.12 21.69
C LEU A 436 -16.44 28.19 23.17
N TYR A 437 -16.21 27.04 23.81
CA TYR A 437 -15.81 26.98 25.22
C TYR A 437 -14.46 27.66 25.49
N THR A 438 -13.52 27.58 24.54
CA THR A 438 -12.18 28.18 24.66
C THR A 438 -12.08 29.58 24.06
N GLY A 439 -13.03 29.99 23.22
CA GLY A 439 -13.04 31.28 22.54
C GLY A 439 -13.18 32.46 23.49
N GLU A 440 -12.41 33.52 23.24
CA GLU A 440 -12.47 34.78 24.01
C GLU A 440 -13.76 35.56 23.72
N ASP A 441 -14.27 35.49 22.49
CA ASP A 441 -15.49 36.19 22.05
C ASP A 441 -16.80 35.49 22.49
N THR A 442 -16.72 34.37 23.20
CA THR A 442 -17.89 33.62 23.67
C THR A 442 -18.40 34.17 24.99
N LEU A 443 -19.70 34.53 25.03
CA LEU A 443 -20.36 34.98 26.25
C LEU A 443 -20.53 33.81 27.21
N ARG A 444 -19.87 33.85 28.37
CA ARG A 444 -19.96 32.78 29.39
C ARG A 444 -21.01 33.06 30.45
N GLN A 445 -20.92 34.22 31.11
CA GLN A 445 -21.86 34.59 32.16
C GLN A 445 -23.16 35.13 31.58
N GLY A 446 -24.29 34.56 31.99
CA GLY A 446 -25.61 34.99 31.52
C GLY A 446 -25.98 34.49 30.12
N ASN A 447 -25.17 33.63 29.50
CA ASN A 447 -25.51 33.03 28.21
C ASN A 447 -26.51 31.88 28.39
N THR A 448 -27.70 32.06 27.84
CA THR A 448 -28.80 31.09 27.82
C THR A 448 -28.41 29.72 27.26
N TYR A 449 -27.42 29.67 26.37
CA TYR A 449 -26.99 28.46 25.65
C TYR A 449 -25.73 27.81 26.24
N TRP A 450 -25.16 28.38 27.31
CA TRP A 450 -23.87 27.93 27.87
C TRP A 450 -23.87 26.45 28.25
N LYS A 451 -24.98 25.96 28.83
CA LYS A 451 -25.13 24.55 29.21
C LYS A 451 -25.02 23.59 28.03
N TRP A 452 -25.49 24.00 26.84
CA TRP A 452 -25.30 23.21 25.62
C TRP A 452 -23.81 23.09 25.30
N ILE A 453 -23.06 24.19 25.34
CA ILE A 453 -21.61 24.20 25.08
C ILE A 453 -20.88 23.30 26.08
N GLU A 454 -21.22 23.39 27.36
CA GLU A 454 -20.63 22.56 28.44
C GLU A 454 -20.84 21.07 28.22
N ASN A 455 -22.04 20.64 27.79
CA ASN A 455 -22.34 19.23 27.57
C ASN A 455 -21.43 18.61 26.48
N TYR A 456 -21.12 19.35 25.42
CA TYR A 456 -20.29 18.84 24.30
C TYR A 456 -18.78 18.96 24.54
N VAL A 457 -18.34 19.59 25.63
CA VAL A 457 -16.95 19.54 26.11
C VAL A 457 -16.77 18.70 27.36
N ALA A 458 -17.86 18.08 27.85
CA ALA A 458 -17.80 17.18 28.99
C ALA A 458 -16.96 15.93 28.68
N ASP A 459 -16.47 15.28 29.74
CA ASP A 459 -15.53 14.17 29.64
C ASP A 459 -16.11 12.98 28.84
N ASP A 460 -17.40 12.72 28.99
CA ASP A 460 -18.10 11.63 28.29
C ASP A 460 -18.20 11.88 26.78
N TYR A 461 -18.56 13.09 26.36
CA TYR A 461 -18.61 13.44 24.94
C TYR A 461 -17.20 13.49 24.32
N THR A 462 -16.24 14.08 25.03
CA THR A 462 -14.85 14.15 24.58
C THR A 462 -14.24 12.75 24.42
N GLU A 463 -14.55 11.83 25.35
CA GLU A 463 -14.14 10.44 25.24
C GLU A 463 -14.82 9.73 24.07
N ALA A 464 -16.11 9.99 23.82
CA ALA A 464 -16.80 9.45 22.66
C ALA A 464 -16.16 9.91 21.33
N VAL A 465 -15.81 11.19 21.21
CA VAL A 465 -15.06 11.73 20.06
C VAL A 465 -13.73 11.02 19.93
N ARG A 466 -12.96 10.88 21.02
CA ARG A 466 -11.65 10.22 21.00
C ARG A 466 -11.76 8.76 20.54
N ILE A 467 -12.72 8.00 21.06
CA ILE A 467 -12.95 6.60 20.69
C ILE A 467 -13.40 6.50 19.23
N GLY A 468 -14.36 7.31 18.81
CA GLY A 468 -14.88 7.32 17.44
C GLY A 468 -13.81 7.69 16.42
N SER A 469 -13.00 8.71 16.72
CA SER A 469 -11.86 9.10 15.89
C SER A 469 -10.81 7.97 15.83
N ALA A 470 -10.38 7.43 16.97
CA ALA A 470 -9.39 6.34 17.00
C ALA A 470 -9.84 5.10 16.22
N LEU A 471 -11.14 4.79 16.25
CA LEU A 471 -11.72 3.69 15.50
C LEU A 471 -11.60 3.91 13.98
N LEU A 472 -11.92 5.12 13.51
CA LEU A 472 -11.77 5.48 12.10
C LEU A 472 -10.30 5.57 11.67
N GLU A 473 -9.42 6.13 12.52
CA GLU A 473 -7.97 6.17 12.31
C GLU A 473 -7.36 4.78 12.10
N ASP A 474 -7.81 3.78 12.85
CA ASP A 474 -7.36 2.39 12.69
C ASP A 474 -7.84 1.79 11.36
N HIS A 475 -9.14 1.91 11.07
CA HIS A 475 -9.73 1.29 9.87
C HIS A 475 -9.22 1.93 8.56
N MET A 476 -8.98 3.24 8.56
CA MET A 476 -8.58 3.96 7.34
C MET A 476 -7.18 3.61 6.85
N GLN A 477 -6.33 3.01 7.69
CA GLN A 477 -5.00 2.50 7.29
C GLN A 477 -5.06 1.32 6.32
N HIS A 478 -6.22 0.67 6.20
CA HIS A 478 -6.41 -0.51 5.36
C HIS A 478 -7.26 -0.24 4.12
N VAL A 479 -7.57 1.02 3.86
CA VAL A 479 -8.45 1.44 2.78
C VAL A 479 -7.61 1.79 1.54
N SER A 480 -8.04 1.32 0.37
CA SER A 480 -7.39 1.71 -0.88
C SER A 480 -7.57 3.21 -1.14
N PRO A 481 -6.64 3.88 -1.86
CA PRO A 481 -6.79 5.30 -2.18
C PRO A 481 -8.12 5.62 -2.87
N SER A 482 -8.59 4.77 -3.78
CA SER A 482 -9.87 4.99 -4.47
C SER A 482 -11.07 4.95 -3.51
N ARG A 483 -11.09 3.99 -2.58
CA ARG A 483 -12.17 3.87 -1.60
C ARG A 483 -12.12 5.01 -0.58
N MET A 484 -10.93 5.50 -0.24
CA MET A 484 -10.76 6.65 0.62
C MET A 484 -11.40 7.92 0.01
N GLU A 485 -11.23 8.14 -1.30
CA GLU A 485 -11.90 9.25 -2.00
C GLU A 485 -13.44 9.15 -1.96
N GLU A 486 -13.99 7.94 -2.08
CA GLU A 486 -15.44 7.71 -1.93
C GLU A 486 -15.92 8.04 -0.52
N LEU A 487 -15.23 7.54 0.50
CA LEU A 487 -15.55 7.77 1.91
C LEU A 487 -15.47 9.25 2.31
N ILE A 488 -14.50 9.99 1.76
CA ILE A 488 -14.38 11.44 2.01
C ILE A 488 -15.55 12.20 1.37
N LYS A 489 -16.03 11.80 0.19
CA LYS A 489 -17.24 12.41 -0.40
C LYS A 489 -18.48 12.19 0.46
N ILE A 490 -18.60 11.03 1.11
CA ILE A 490 -19.67 10.75 2.07
C ILE A 490 -19.57 11.70 3.26
N PHE A 491 -18.37 11.87 3.82
CA PHE A 491 -18.12 12.82 4.90
C PHE A 491 -18.49 14.26 4.51
N VAL A 492 -18.06 14.72 3.33
CA VAL A 492 -18.38 16.04 2.79
C VAL A 492 -19.90 16.21 2.68
N ARG A 493 -20.60 15.25 2.05
CA ARG A 493 -22.06 15.32 1.88
C ARG A 493 -22.80 15.31 3.22
N ALA A 494 -22.37 14.50 4.18
CA ALA A 494 -22.94 14.50 5.53
C ALA A 494 -22.69 15.84 6.24
N THR A 495 -21.52 16.46 6.06
CA THR A 495 -21.21 17.80 6.59
C THR A 495 -22.08 18.88 5.95
N GLU A 496 -22.35 18.81 4.64
CA GLU A 496 -23.31 19.71 3.99
C GLU A 496 -24.72 19.60 4.59
N LEU A 497 -25.14 18.38 4.95
CA LEU A 497 -26.45 18.13 5.55
C LEU A 497 -26.53 18.64 7.00
N GLU A 498 -25.43 18.61 7.76
CA GLU A 498 -25.32 19.28 9.06
C GLU A 498 -25.45 20.81 8.93
N ILE A 499 -24.83 21.42 7.91
CA ILE A 499 -25.05 22.85 7.62
C ILE A 499 -26.53 23.12 7.37
N ARG A 500 -27.22 22.25 6.61
CA ARG A 500 -28.67 22.38 6.38
C ARG A 500 -29.49 22.22 7.66
N PHE A 501 -29.01 21.41 8.59
CA PHE A 501 -29.62 21.28 9.92
C PHE A 501 -29.48 22.58 10.72
N TRP A 502 -28.32 23.25 10.65
CA TRP A 502 -28.15 24.58 11.24
C TRP A 502 -28.95 25.67 10.53
N ASP A 503 -29.00 25.67 9.19
CA ASP A 503 -29.85 26.58 8.41
C ASP A 503 -31.31 26.50 8.86
N MET A 504 -31.82 25.28 9.10
CA MET A 504 -33.16 25.04 9.59
C MET A 504 -33.38 25.69 10.96
N GLY A 505 -32.46 25.49 11.91
CA GLY A 505 -32.52 26.13 13.22
C GLY A 505 -32.50 27.66 13.10
N LEU A 506 -31.64 28.20 12.23
CA LEU A 506 -31.48 29.64 12.04
C LEU A 506 -32.69 30.31 11.39
N ARG A 507 -33.35 29.67 10.42
CA ARG A 507 -34.50 30.27 9.73
C ARG A 507 -35.82 30.16 10.52
N GLY A 508 -35.91 29.23 11.47
CA GLY A 508 -37.15 28.88 12.17
C GLY A 508 -38.12 28.12 11.26
N ARG A 509 -39.31 27.72 11.78
CA ARG A 509 -40.36 27.11 10.93
C ARG A 509 -40.71 28.10 9.81
N ALA A 510 -40.23 27.84 8.58
CA ALA A 510 -40.80 28.47 7.41
C ALA A 510 -42.30 28.18 7.40
N GLN A 511 -43.13 29.22 7.31
CA GLN A 511 -44.56 29.11 7.11
C GLN A 511 -44.87 28.36 5.81
#